data_AF-A0A916FWC3-F1
#
_entry.id   AF-A0A916FWC3-F1
#
_cell.length_a   1.000
_cell.length_b   1.000
_cell.length_c   1.000
_cell.angle_alpha   90.00
_cell.angle_beta   90.00
_cell.angle_gamma   90.00
#
_symmetry.space_group_name_H-M   'P 1'
#
loop_
_entity.id
_entity.type
_entity.pdbx_description
1 polymer ?
#
loop_
_entity_poly.entity_id
_entity_poly.type
_entity_poly.pdbx_seq_one_letter_code
_entity_poly.pdbx_strand_id
1 'polypeptide(L)' 'MMQQTALKYDVQVLENGHVEFSVPFPTGAHLIVFILPADDTFDDLLLASESSLDFWNNPWDDEDWNNA' A
#
# COMPACT_ATOMS: atom_id res chain seq x y z
N MET A 1 -4.94 -17.37 13.19
CA MET A 1 -4.24 -16.08 13.10
C MET A 1 -5.24 -14.99 13.43
N MET A 2 -4.93 -14.07 14.35
CA MET A 2 -5.82 -12.94 14.61
C MET A 2 -5.70 -11.96 13.44
N GLN A 3 -6.80 -11.72 12.74
CA GLN A 3 -6.85 -10.79 11.62
C GLN A 3 -6.78 -9.39 12.20
N GLN A 4 -5.61 -8.75 12.15
CA GLN A 4 -5.42 -7.39 12.64
C GLN A 4 -5.86 -6.42 11.55
N THR A 5 -7.06 -5.86 11.70
CA THR A 5 -7.57 -4.83 10.79
C THR A 5 -6.77 -3.54 10.99
N ALA A 6 -5.96 -3.17 10.01
CA ALA A 6 -5.27 -1.89 10.00
C ALA A 6 -6.27 -0.76 9.68
N LEU A 7 -6.23 0.33 10.45
CA LEU A 7 -7.03 1.53 10.21
C LEU A 7 -6.13 2.57 9.55
N LYS A 8 -6.49 3.02 8.34
CA LYS A 8 -5.83 4.13 7.64
C LYS A 8 -6.72 5.37 7.73
N TYR A 9 -6.14 6.49 8.12
CA TYR A 9 -6.80 7.80 8.18
C TYR A 9 -6.08 8.75 7.23
N ASP A 10 -6.84 9.51 6.44
CA ASP A 10 -6.33 10.65 5.69
C ASP A 10 -6.61 11.90 6.52
N VAL A 11 -5.55 12.52 7.03
CA VAL A 11 -5.64 13.63 8.00
C VAL A 11 -4.68 14.74 7.62
N GLN A 12 -5.14 15.97 7.79
CA GLN A 12 -4.31 17.16 7.61
C GLN A 12 -3.74 17.61 8.96
N VAL A 13 -2.51 18.10 8.91
CA VAL A 13 -1.87 18.72 10.08
C VAL A 13 -2.52 20.08 10.32
N LEU A 14 -3.11 20.25 11.51
CA LEU A 14 -3.73 21.48 11.98
C LEU A 14 -2.66 22.49 12.46
N GLU A 15 -3.12 23.67 12.91
CA GLU A 15 -2.25 24.67 13.54
C GLU A 15 -1.39 24.04 14.65
N ASN A 16 -0.14 24.51 14.74
CA ASN A 16 0.86 24.02 15.71
C ASN A 16 1.29 22.56 15.54
N GLY A 17 0.99 21.91 14.41
CA GLY A 17 1.53 20.58 14.11
C GLY A 17 0.73 19.41 14.69
N HIS A 18 -0.52 19.64 15.08
CA HIS A 18 -1.37 18.61 15.67
C HIS A 18 -2.28 17.92 14.64
N VAL A 19 -2.62 16.65 14.89
CA VAL A 19 -3.60 15.89 14.12
C VAL A 19 -4.70 15.39 15.05
N GLU A 20 -5.95 15.41 14.58
CA GLU A 20 -7.12 14.93 15.32
C GLU A 20 -7.95 13.98 14.46
N PHE A 21 -8.28 12.82 15.00
CA PHE A 21 -9.16 11.83 14.37
C PHE A 21 -9.85 10.96 15.43
N SER A 22 -11.04 10.49 15.12
CA SER A 22 -11.80 9.58 15.98
C SER A 22 -11.41 8.13 15.71
N VAL A 23 -11.25 7.34 16.77
CA VAL A 23 -10.90 5.92 16.68
C VAL A 23 -12.02 5.03 17.26
N PRO A 24 -12.26 3.83 16.71
CA PRO A 24 -13.33 2.94 17.15
C PRO A 24 -12.90 2.05 18.34
N PHE A 25 -12.16 2.61 19.29
CA PHE A 25 -11.66 1.87 20.46
C PHE A 25 -12.29 2.41 21.75
N PRO A 26 -12.48 1.56 22.77
CA PRO A 26 -13.01 2.00 24.05
C PRO A 26 -12.01 2.90 24.81
N THR A 27 -12.54 3.73 25.70
CA THR A 27 -11.74 4.56 26.60
C THR A 27 -10.75 3.71 27.40
N GLY A 28 -9.49 4.15 27.46
CA GLY A 28 -8.41 3.45 28.18
C GLY A 28 -7.66 2.38 27.37
N ALA A 29 -8.04 2.13 26.12
CA ALA A 29 -7.28 1.27 25.23
C ALA A 29 -5.88 1.85 24.94
N HIS A 30 -4.85 1.02 25.02
CA HIS A 30 -3.48 1.39 24.64
C HIS A 30 -3.30 1.20 23.13
N LEU A 31 -2.98 2.29 22.43
CA LEU A 31 -2.82 2.31 20.98
C LEU A 31 -1.38 2.66 20.61
N ILE A 32 -0.89 2.07 19.52
CA ILE A 32 0.36 2.45 18.87
C ILE A 32 -0.02 3.07 17.53
N VAL A 33 0.46 4.28 17.25
CA VAL A 33 0.15 5.02 16.03
C VAL A 33 1.43 5.17 15.21
N PHE A 34 1.35 4.82 13.93
CA PHE A 34 2.40 5.09 12.93
C PHE A 34 1.97 6.30 12.09
N ILE A 35 2.85 7.29 11.97
CA ILE A 35 2.60 8.51 11.19
C ILE A 35 3.55 8.48 10.00
N LEU A 36 2.98 8.55 8.80
CA LEU A 36 3.70 8.59 7.53
C LEU A 36 3.19 9.79 6.73
N PRO A 37 4.05 10.52 6.00
CA PRO A 37 3.59 11.53 5.06
C PRO A 37 2.69 10.88 4.00
N ALA A 38 1.70 11.63 3.52
CA ALA A 38 0.75 11.14 2.52
C ALA A 38 1.36 10.95 1.12
N ASP A 39 2.64 11.26 0.93
CA ASP A 39 3.43 11.07 -0.29
C ASP A 39 3.75 9.58 -0.56
N ASP A 40 2.81 8.70 -0.21
CA ASP A 40 2.74 7.32 -0.64
C ASP A 40 2.22 7.33 -2.09
N THR A 41 2.97 7.97 -2.97
CA THR A 41 2.75 7.85 -4.40
C THR A 41 3.02 6.39 -4.74
N PHE A 42 2.00 5.70 -5.28
CA PHE A 42 2.11 4.37 -5.90
C PHE A 42 3.14 4.31 -7.04
N ASP A 43 3.94 5.35 -7.23
CA ASP A 43 5.05 5.45 -8.16
C ASP A 43 6.01 4.29 -7.97
N ASP A 44 6.25 3.79 -6.75
CA ASP A 44 7.08 2.62 -6.52
C ASP A 44 6.47 1.33 -7.10
N LEU A 45 5.16 1.12 -6.88
CA LEU A 45 4.40 0.01 -7.43
C LEU A 45 4.17 0.14 -8.94
N LEU A 46 4.02 1.36 -9.44
CA LEU A 46 3.93 1.68 -10.86
C LEU A 46 5.27 1.38 -11.55
N LEU A 47 6.38 1.88 -11.00
CA LEU A 47 7.74 1.58 -11.47
C LEU A 47 8.04 0.08 -11.45
N ALA A 48 7.58 -0.65 -10.42
CA ALA A 48 7.72 -2.11 -10.36
C ALA A 48 6.83 -2.84 -11.38
N SER A 49 5.65 -2.29 -11.72
CA SER A 49 4.79 -2.85 -12.77
C SER A 49 5.33 -2.59 -14.19
N GLU A 50 6.04 -1.48 -14.37
CA GLU A 50 6.71 -1.11 -15.61
C GLU A 50 8.09 -1.77 -15.76
N SER A 51 8.62 -2.43 -14.71
CA SER A 51 9.90 -3.12 -14.75
C SER A 51 9.79 -4.46 -15.48
N SER A 52 9.69 -4.34 -16.80
CA SER A 52 9.87 -5.33 -17.85
C SER A 52 8.94 -6.55 -17.89
N LEU A 53 8.24 -6.68 -19.03
CA LEU A 53 7.57 -7.92 -19.46
C LEU A 53 8.55 -8.96 -20.02
N ASP A 54 9.87 -8.71 -20.01
CA ASP A 54 10.88 -9.64 -20.52
C ASP A 54 10.85 -11.00 -19.82
N PHE A 55 10.37 -11.05 -18.56
CA PHE A 55 10.15 -12.33 -17.86
C PHE A 55 9.13 -13.23 -18.58
N TRP A 56 8.11 -12.64 -19.22
CA TRP A 56 7.07 -13.34 -19.99
C TRP A 56 7.40 -13.44 -21.48
N ASN A 57 8.41 -12.70 -21.96
CA ASN A 57 8.78 -12.66 -23.36
C ASN A 57 9.81 -13.76 -23.67
N ASN A 58 9.35 -15.00 -23.69
CA ASN A 58 10.18 -16.17 -23.98
C ASN A 58 9.90 -16.66 -25.42
N PRO A 59 10.83 -16.47 -26.38
CA PRO A 59 10.64 -16.89 -27.77
C PRO A 59 10.38 -18.39 -27.95
N TRP A 60 10.78 -19.22 -26.98
CA TRP A 60 10.51 -20.66 -27.00
C TRP A 60 9.07 -21.00 -26.58
N ASP A 61 8.44 -20.14 -25.78
CA ASP A 61 7.05 -20.31 -25.33
C ASP A 61 6.07 -19.95 -26.46
N ASP A 62 6.41 -18.94 -27.27
CA ASP A 62 5.65 -18.55 -28.46
C ASP A 62 5.60 -19.65 -29.55
N GLU A 63 6.61 -20.51 -29.61
CA GLU A 63 6.72 -21.57 -30.63
C GLU A 63 5.87 -22.80 -30.28
N ASP A 64 5.76 -23.12 -28.98
CA ASP A 64 5.04 -24.30 -28.46
C ASP A 64 3.58 -23.98 -28.09
N TRP A 65 3.27 -22.77 -27.63
CA TRP A 65 1.94 -22.40 -27.12
C TRP A 65 0.99 -21.84 -28.18
N ASN A 66 1.50 -21.19 -29.23
CA ASN A 66 0.66 -20.60 -30.30
C ASN A 66 0.16 -21.59 -31.36
N ASN A 67 0.53 -22.88 -31.25
CA ASN A 67 0.10 -23.96 -32.15
C ASN A 67 -0.85 -24.99 -31.47
N ALA A 68 -1.48 -24.63 -30.35
CA ALA A 68 -2.46 -25.47 -29.66
C ALA A 68 -3.91 -25.22 -30.11
#